data_AF-A0A370DM47-F1
#
_entry.id   AF-A0A370DM47-F1
#
_cell.length_a   1.000
_cell.length_b   1.000
_cell.length_c   1.000
_cell.angle_alpha   90.00
_cell.angle_beta   90.00
_cell.angle_gamma   90.00
#
_symmetry.space_group_name_H-M   'P 1'
#
loop_
_entity.id
_entity.type
_entity.pdbx_description
1 polymer ?
#
loop_
_entity_poly.entity_id
_entity_poly.type
_entity_poly.pdbx_seq_one_letter_code
_entity_poly.pdbx_strand_id
1 'polypeptide(L)'
;MKEFNQRAHARVSYPTADRPSLVFDIESYDVVDISKYGLKVFTDNDLAFLKNDSVIALIVFLDGREFNLTGHVVRLGHNYAGLQLDTPLPLDVIEAEAMH
;
A
#
# COMPACT_ATOMS: atom_id res chain seq x y z
N MET A 1 -24.48 13.18 10.03
CA MET A 1 -23.14 13.80 10.03
C MET A 1 -22.26 13.03 9.06
N LYS A 2 -21.72 13.67 8.02
CA LYS A 2 -20.60 13.08 7.26
C LYS A 2 -19.38 13.22 8.15
N GLU A 3 -18.93 12.13 8.76
CA GLU A 3 -17.63 12.13 9.43
C GLU A 3 -16.56 12.45 8.37
N PHE A 4 -15.94 13.61 8.50
CA PHE A 4 -14.72 13.90 7.74
C PHE A 4 -13.64 12.98 8.32
N ASN A 5 -13.51 11.81 7.71
CA ASN A 5 -12.47 10.85 8.03
C ASN A 5 -11.13 11.45 7.55
N GLN A 6 -10.55 12.33 8.39
CA GLN A 6 -9.23 12.90 8.16
C GLN A 6 -8.21 11.79 8.30
N ARG A 7 -7.32 11.68 7.31
CA ARG A 7 -6.24 10.69 7.34
C ARG A 7 -5.29 11.04 8.48
N ALA A 8 -4.99 10.07 9.33
CA ALA A 8 -4.05 10.23 10.44
C ALA A 8 -2.58 10.38 9.98
N HIS A 9 -2.27 9.97 8.75
CA HIS A 9 -0.91 9.97 8.22
C HIS A 9 -0.86 10.56 6.81
N ALA A 10 0.18 11.36 6.55
CA ALA A 10 0.54 11.81 5.22
C ALA A 10 0.88 10.62 4.32
N ARG A 11 0.65 10.79 3.01
CA ARG A 11 0.90 9.77 1.99
C ARG A 11 1.90 10.26 0.97
N VAL A 12 2.84 9.39 0.62
CA VAL A 12 3.74 9.54 -0.52
C VAL A 12 3.07 8.89 -1.72
N SER A 13 2.86 9.64 -2.80
CA SER A 13 2.24 9.14 -4.02
C SER A 13 3.30 8.95 -5.09
N TYR A 14 3.23 7.83 -5.81
CA TYR A 14 4.22 7.48 -6.82
C TYR A 14 3.72 7.81 -8.23
N PRO A 15 4.55 8.42 -9.09
CA PRO A 15 4.31 8.39 -10.53
C PRO A 15 4.41 6.95 -11.04
N THR A 16 3.75 6.63 -12.15
CA THR A 16 3.67 5.25 -12.66
C THR A 16 5.04 4.60 -12.90
N ALA A 17 6.05 5.38 -13.32
CA ALA A 17 7.39 4.86 -13.60
C ALA A 17 8.15 4.42 -12.35
N ASP A 18 7.78 4.94 -11.18
CA ASP A 18 8.54 4.79 -9.94
C ASP A 18 7.78 4.02 -8.84
N ARG A 19 6.79 3.22 -9.24
CA ARG A 19 5.96 2.50 -8.27
C ARG A 19 6.72 1.31 -7.66
N PRO A 20 6.72 1.18 -6.32
CA PRO A 20 7.07 -0.08 -5.67
C PRO A 20 6.10 -1.20 -6.08
N SER A 21 6.51 -2.44 -5.89
CA SER A 21 5.66 -3.61 -6.10
C SER A 21 5.24 -4.24 -4.76
N LEU A 22 3.98 -4.63 -4.65
CA LEU A 22 3.48 -5.48 -3.58
C LEU A 22 3.31 -6.89 -4.11
N VAL A 23 4.12 -7.83 -3.61
CA VAL A 23 3.98 -9.25 -3.89
C VAL A 23 3.02 -9.84 -2.85
N PHE A 24 1.87 -10.30 -3.31
CA PHE A 24 0.82 -10.90 -2.49
C PHE A 24 0.37 -12.20 -3.17
N ASP A 25 0.34 -13.30 -2.41
CA ASP A 25 0.22 -14.66 -2.92
C ASP A 25 1.25 -14.99 -4.01
N ILE A 26 0.82 -15.04 -5.27
CA ILE A 26 1.67 -15.33 -6.44
C ILE A 26 1.71 -14.17 -7.44
N GLU A 27 1.02 -13.07 -7.13
CA GLU A 27 0.84 -11.92 -8.00
C GLU A 27 1.62 -10.71 -7.49
N SER A 28 1.89 -9.78 -8.39
CA SER A 28 2.58 -8.52 -8.08
C SER A 28 1.72 -7.35 -8.47
N TYR A 29 1.51 -6.43 -7.53
CA TYR A 29 0.66 -5.27 -7.68
C TYR A 29 1.44 -3.96 -7.55
N ASP A 30 1.14 -3.00 -8.42
CA ASP A 30 1.70 -1.66 -8.35
C ASP A 30 1.26 -0.93 -7.07
N VAL A 31 2.21 -0.44 -6.28
CA VAL A 31 1.94 0.43 -5.12
C VAL A 31 1.85 1.88 -5.58
N VAL A 32 0.67 2.47 -5.41
CA VAL A 32 0.32 3.80 -5.93
C VAL A 32 0.61 4.88 -4.90
N ASP A 33 0.35 4.59 -3.64
CA ASP A 33 0.74 5.45 -2.54
C ASP A 33 1.01 4.64 -1.26
N ILE A 34 1.92 5.14 -0.44
CA ILE A 34 2.22 4.60 0.90
C ILE A 34 2.06 5.67 1.97
N SER A 35 1.83 5.22 3.19
CA SER A 35 1.90 5.98 4.43
C SER A 35 2.41 5.07 5.52
N LYS A 36 2.74 5.64 6.69
CA LYS A 36 3.22 4.89 7.85
C LYS A 36 2.43 3.61 8.13
N TYR A 37 1.11 3.60 7.96
CA TYR A 37 0.26 2.44 8.24
C TYR A 37 -0.68 2.06 7.10
N GLY A 38 -0.42 2.53 5.88
CA GLY A 38 -1.39 2.33 4.82
C GLY A 38 -0.75 2.25 3.45
N LEU A 39 -1.27 1.34 2.66
CA LEU A 39 -0.90 1.14 1.26
C LEU A 39 -2.13 1.38 0.38
N LYS A 40 -1.91 1.88 -0.83
CA LYS A 40 -2.86 1.80 -1.92
C LYS A 40 -2.20 1.07 -3.08
N VAL A 41 -2.80 -0.02 -3.51
CA VAL A 41 -2.32 -0.82 -4.64
C VAL A 41 -3.26 -0.70 -5.83
N PHE A 42 -2.71 -0.70 -7.04
CA PHE A 42 -3.46 -0.83 -8.27
C PHE A 42 -3.66 -2.31 -8.57
N THR A 43 -4.92 -2.69 -8.79
CA THR A 43 -5.33 -4.09 -8.96
C THR A 43 -5.86 -4.37 -10.36
N ASP A 44 -6.11 -3.36 -11.18
CA ASP A 44 -6.72 -3.50 -12.51
C ASP A 44 -7.99 -4.39 -12.55
N ASN A 45 -8.85 -4.30 -11.54
CA ASN A 45 -10.03 -5.16 -11.31
C ASN A 45 -9.73 -6.62 -10.95
N ASP A 46 -8.50 -6.95 -10.58
CA ASP A 46 -8.19 -8.25 -9.99
C ASP A 46 -9.02 -8.48 -8.71
N LEU A 47 -9.57 -9.69 -8.61
CA LEU A 47 -10.42 -10.17 -7.54
C LEU A 47 -9.63 -10.76 -6.37
N ALA A 48 -8.30 -10.76 -6.43
CA ALA A 48 -7.44 -11.26 -5.35
C ALA A 48 -7.68 -10.57 -3.99
N PHE A 49 -8.14 -9.33 -3.98
CA PHE A 49 -8.44 -8.59 -2.75
C PHE A 49 -9.93 -8.66 -2.41
N LEU A 50 -10.28 -9.22 -1.25
CA LEU A 50 -11.63 -9.10 -0.68
C LEU A 50 -11.62 -8.14 0.50
N LYS A 51 -12.75 -7.46 0.70
CA LYS A 51 -12.88 -6.47 1.77
C LYS A 51 -12.79 -7.16 3.15
N ASN A 52 -11.98 -6.59 4.03
CA ASN A 52 -11.64 -7.08 5.37
C ASN A 52 -10.76 -8.33 5.40
N ASP A 53 -10.26 -8.81 4.26
CA ASP A 53 -9.31 -9.93 4.27
C ASP A 53 -7.98 -9.49 4.85
N SER A 54 -7.37 -10.41 5.60
CA SER A 54 -6.00 -10.27 6.08
C SER A 54 -5.02 -10.47 4.92
N VAL A 55 -3.95 -9.68 4.93
CA VAL A 55 -2.90 -9.68 3.93
C VAL A 55 -1.58 -9.99 4.62
N ILE A 56 -0.82 -10.93 4.05
CA ILE A 56 0.59 -11.16 4.36
C ILE A 56 1.33 -11.02 3.04
N ALA A 57 2.17 -10.01 2.91
CA ALA A 57 2.75 -9.61 1.63
C ALA A 57 4.18 -9.10 1.80
N LEU A 58 4.88 -8.95 0.68
CA LEU A 58 6.21 -8.34 0.59
C LEU A 58 6.12 -7.08 -0.26
N ILE A 59 6.54 -5.93 0.27
CA ILE A 59 6.75 -4.73 -0.56
C ILE A 59 8.20 -4.69 -1.03
N VAL A 60 8.40 -4.41 -2.32
CA VAL A 60 9.70 -4.28 -2.99
C VAL A 60 9.79 -2.88 -3.58
N PHE A 61 10.74 -2.08 -3.11
CA PHE A 61 11.01 -0.73 -3.59
C PHE A 61 11.96 -0.75 -4.79
N LEU A 62 11.98 0.32 -5.59
CA LEU A 62 12.82 0.40 -6.80
C LEU A 62 14.32 0.25 -6.52
N ASP A 63 14.77 0.68 -5.34
CA ASP A 63 16.17 0.54 -4.92
C ASP A 63 16.50 -0.86 -4.38
N GLY A 64 15.56 -1.80 -4.44
CA GLY A 64 15.72 -3.19 -4.02
C GLY A 64 15.53 -3.40 -2.52
N ARG A 65 15.15 -2.38 -1.73
CA ARG A 65 14.73 -2.60 -0.34
C ARG A 65 13.42 -3.39 -0.31
N GLU A 66 13.33 -4.33 0.62
CA GLU A 66 12.17 -5.21 0.76
C GLU A 66 11.70 -5.30 2.21
N PHE A 67 10.37 -5.34 2.42
CA PHE A 67 9.78 -5.46 3.76
C PHE A 67 8.58 -6.40 3.76
N ASN A 68 8.57 -7.33 4.71
CA ASN A 68 7.38 -8.13 4.99
C ASN A 68 6.34 -7.26 5.69
N LEU A 69 5.09 -7.40 5.26
CA LEU A 69 3.95 -6.62 5.74
C LEU A 69 2.83 -7.58 6.15
N THR A 70 2.14 -7.22 7.24
CA THR A 70 0.83 -7.77 7.55
C THR A 70 -0.18 -6.64 7.65
N GLY A 71 -1.44 -6.94 7.32
CA GLY A 71 -2.50 -5.94 7.38
C GLY A 71 -3.84 -6.51 6.95
N HIS A 72 -4.76 -5.62 6.58
CA HIS A 72 -6.08 -6.00 6.08
C HIS A 72 -6.62 -5.00 5.05
N VAL A 73 -7.50 -5.48 4.18
CA VAL A 73 -8.14 -4.67 3.15
C VAL A 73 -9.24 -3.81 3.76
N VAL A 74 -9.04 -2.49 3.83
CA VAL A 74 -10.04 -1.54 4.38
C VAL A 74 -10.93 -0.94 3.31
N ARG A 75 -10.51 -0.99 2.03
CA ARG A 75 -11.27 -0.40 0.93
C ARG A 75 -11.00 -1.13 -0.38
N LEU A 76 -12.08 -1.37 -1.12
CA LEU A 76 -12.03 -1.75 -2.54
C LEU A 76 -12.58 -0.60 -3.38
N GLY A 77 -11.86 -0.24 -4.43
CA GLY A 77 -12.31 0.64 -5.51
C GLY A 77 -12.30 -0.13 -6.83
N HIS A 78 -12.64 0.54 -7.94
CA HIS A 78 -12.70 -0.09 -9.26
C HIS A 78 -11.36 -0.75 -9.63
N ASN A 79 -10.25 0.00 -9.60
CA ASN A 79 -8.92 -0.53 -9.97
C ASN A 79 -7.92 -0.48 -8.82
N TYR A 80 -8.37 -0.36 -7.58
CA TYR A 80 -7.46 -0.18 -6.45
C TYR A 80 -7.98 -0.88 -5.19
N ALA A 81 -7.05 -1.42 -4.40
CA ALA A 81 -7.29 -1.83 -3.03
C ALA A 81 -6.53 -0.91 -2.06
N GLY A 82 -7.18 -0.57 -0.95
CA GLY A 82 -6.58 0.14 0.16
C GLY A 82 -6.33 -0.81 1.31
N LEU A 83 -5.09 -0.88 1.77
CA LEU A 83 -4.63 -1.72 2.86
C LEU A 83 -4.34 -0.88 4.09
N GLN A 84 -4.72 -1.40 5.24
CA GLN A 84 -4.30 -0.92 6.55
C GLN A 84 -3.29 -1.92 7.09
N LEU A 85 -2.07 -1.45 7.41
CA LEU A 85 -1.00 -2.29 7.93
C LEU A 85 -1.13 -2.46 9.45
N ASP A 86 -0.77 -3.63 9.96
CA ASP A 86 -0.75 -3.91 11.40
C ASP A 86 0.50 -3.32 12.06
N THR A 87 1.63 -3.36 11.34
CA THR A 87 2.90 -2.76 11.74
C THR A 87 3.22 -1.57 10.83
N PRO A 88 3.88 -0.53 11.37
CA PRO A 88 4.22 0.62 10.55
C PRO A 88 5.34 0.28 9.56
N LEU A 89 5.30 0.90 8.38
CA LEU A 89 6.50 1.06 7.58
C LEU A 89 7.55 1.88 8.37
N PRO A 90 8.84 1.52 8.28
CA PRO A 90 9.90 2.28 8.93
C PRO A 90 9.89 3.76 8.51
N LEU A 91 10.17 4.65 9.45
CA LEU A 91 10.09 6.09 9.20
C LEU A 91 11.13 6.55 8.17
N ASP A 92 12.35 6.00 8.25
CA ASP A 92 13.43 6.23 7.29
C ASP A 92 13.06 5.82 5.87
N VAL A 93 12.25 4.77 5.72
CA VAL A 93 11.67 4.40 4.41
C VAL A 93 10.71 5.48 3.96
N ILE A 94 9.71 5.84 4.76
CA ILE A 94 8.73 6.88 4.38
C ILE A 94 9.42 8.20 4.01
N GLU A 95 10.45 8.61 4.77
CA GLU A 95 11.21 9.82 4.51
C GLU A 95 12.02 9.74 3.21
N ALA A 96 12.68 8.61 2.94
CA ALA A 96 13.39 8.39 1.69
C ALA A 96 12.46 8.46 0.47
N GLU A 97 11.32 7.78 0.56
CA GLU A 97 10.32 7.75 -0.51
C GLU A 97 9.66 9.11 -0.73
N ALA A 98 9.52 9.95 0.29
CA ALA A 98 8.94 11.29 0.18
C ALA A 98 9.86 12.31 -0.52
N MET A 99 11.15 11.99 -0.66
CA MET A 99 12.16 12.86 -1.28
C MET A 99 12.49 12.47 -2.74
N HIS A 100 11.99 11.33 -3.21
CA HIS A 100 12.06 10.88 -4.60
C HIS A 100 11.04 11.62 -5.47
#